data_AF-A0A7C2V798-F1
#
_entry.id   AF-A0A7C2V798-F1
#
_cell.length_a   1.000
_cell.length_b   1.000
_cell.length_c   1.000
_cell.angle_alpha   90.00
_cell.angle_beta   90.00
_cell.angle_gamma   90.00
#
_symmetry.space_group_name_H-M   'P 1'
#
loop_
_entity.id
_entity.type
_entity.pdbx_description
1 polymer ?
#
loop_
_entity_poly.entity_id
_entity_poly.type
_entity_poly.pdbx_seq_one_letter_code
_entity_poly.pdbx_strand_id
1 'polypeptide(L)' 'MRERILVTGAAGRIGTHLVPLLREHFALRLLDIQPITPEGDDEVVQGDICDLATMQKACEGVT' A
#
# COMPACT_ATOMS: atom_id res chain seq x y z
N MET A 1 -14.75 -10.05 5.42
CA MET A 1 -13.46 -9.56 4.89
C MET A 1 -13.34 -8.10 5.27
N ARG A 2 -12.12 -7.62 5.56
CA ARG A 2 -11.85 -6.19 5.74
C ARG A 2 -11.81 -5.53 4.36
N GLU A 3 -12.21 -4.27 4.30
CA GLU A 3 -12.09 -3.43 3.11
C GLU A 3 -10.59 -3.29 2.75
N ARG A 4 -10.25 -3.41 1.45
CA ARG A 4 -8.86 -3.30 0.99
C ARG A 4 -8.61 -1.91 0.45
N ILE A 5 -7.61 -1.23 1.01
CA ILE A 5 -7.19 0.10 0.59
C ILE A 5 -5.76 0.09 0.03
N LEU A 6 -5.49 0.98 -0.92
CA LEU A 6 -4.14 1.25 -1.43
C LEU A 6 -3.53 2.45 -0.70
N VAL A 7 -2.35 2.26 -0.13
CA VAL A 7 -1.56 3.33 0.50
C VAL A 7 -0.34 3.62 -0.36
N THR A 8 -0.33 4.77 -1.04
CA THR A 8 0.84 5.25 -1.80
C THR A 8 1.82 5.99 -0.90
N GLY A 9 3.13 5.91 -1.19
CA GLY A 9 4.15 6.54 -0.37
C GLY A 9 4.30 5.85 1.00
N ALA A 10 4.02 4.55 1.05
CA ALA A 10 3.93 3.78 2.28
C ALA A 10 5.28 3.65 3.02
N ALA A 11 6.42 3.75 2.32
CA ALA A 11 7.75 3.81 2.94
C ALA A 11 8.16 5.26 3.31
N GLY A 12 7.39 6.25 2.87
CA GLY A 12 7.65 7.66 3.12
C GLY A 12 7.33 8.09 4.56
N ARG A 13 7.75 9.32 4.89
CA ARG A 13 7.62 9.91 6.24
C ARG A 13 6.21 9.81 6.83
N ILE A 14 5.16 10.04 6.04
CA ILE A 14 3.78 9.94 6.52
C ILE A 14 3.29 8.49 6.50
N GLY A 15 3.62 7.74 5.46
CA GLY A 15 3.25 6.34 5.32
C GLY A 15 3.70 5.48 6.50
N THR A 16 4.95 5.62 6.95
CA THR A 16 5.49 4.83 8.07
C THR A 16 4.81 5.08 9.41
N HIS A 17 4.17 6.24 9.59
CA HIS A 17 3.36 6.53 10.78
C HIS A 17 1.89 6.12 10.61
N LEU A 18 1.35 6.22 9.39
CA LEU A 18 -0.06 5.98 9.12
C LEU A 18 -0.38 4.49 8.94
N VAL A 19 0.51 3.74 8.28
CA VAL A 19 0.31 2.32 7.94
C VAL A 19 0.00 1.45 9.17
N PRO A 20 0.72 1.55 10.31
CA PRO A 20 0.38 0.76 11.50
C PRO A 20 -1.04 0.99 11.99
N LEU A 21 -1.51 2.25 11.97
CA LEU A 21 -2.85 2.63 12.42
C LEU A 21 -3.93 2.15 11.45
N LEU A 22 -3.69 2.24 10.14
CA LEU A 22 -4.63 1.75 9.13
C LEU A 22 -4.74 0.22 9.16
N ARG A 23 -3.66 -0.48 9.52
CA ARG A 23 -3.63 -1.95 9.61
C ARG A 23 -4.51 -2.48 10.73
N GLU A 24 -4.96 -1.67 11.67
CA GLU A 24 -5.95 -2.07 12.68
C GLU A 24 -7.37 -2.19 12.09
N HIS A 25 -7.63 -1.54 10.95
CA HIS A 25 -8.97 -1.41 10.38
C HIS A 25 -9.11 -2.02 8.96
N PHE A 26 -8.08 -1.94 8.11
CA PHE A 26 -8.17 -2.24 6.67
C PHE A 26 -7.12 -3.24 6.20
N ALA A 27 -7.47 -4.14 5.28
CA ALA A 27 -6.46 -4.93 4.59
C ALA A 27 -5.63 -3.98 3.71
N LEU A 28 -4.30 -4.03 3.82
CA LEU A 28 -3.46 -3.02 3.20
C LEU A 28 -2.79 -3.54 1.94
N ARG A 29 -2.84 -2.73 0.88
CA ARG A 29 -1.87 -2.78 -0.22
C ARG A 29 -0.98 -1.56 -0.13
N LEU A 30 0.32 -1.77 0.00
CA LEU A 30 1.31 -0.72 0.19
C LEU A 30 2.10 -0.52 -1.10
N LEU A 31 2.15 0.72 -1.59
CA LEU A 31 2.92 1.10 -2.77
C LEU A 31 3.95 2.18 -2.45
N ASP A 32 5.19 1.93 -2.84
CA ASP A 32 6.27 2.90 -2.81
C ASP A 32 7.37 2.52 -3.81
N ILE A 33 8.17 3.50 -4.25
CA ILE A 33 9.34 3.25 -5.07
C ILE A 33 10.46 2.61 -4.24
N GLN A 34 10.52 2.97 -2.95
CA GLN A 34 11.42 2.37 -1.98
C GLN A 34 10.92 0.98 -1.55
N PRO A 35 11.82 0.05 -1.19
CA PRO A 35 11.42 -1.26 -0.69
C PRO A 35 10.66 -1.14 0.63
N ILE A 36 9.61 -1.95 0.78
CA ILE A 36 8.80 -2.06 2.01
C ILE A 36 8.91 -3.49 2.53
N THR A 37 9.14 -3.63 3.83
CA THR A 37 9.00 -4.92 4.53
C THR A 37 7.52 -5.10 4.89
N PRO A 38 6.81 -6.10 4.32
CA PRO A 38 5.41 -6.35 4.67
C PRO A 38 5.27 -6.86 6.10
N GLU A 39 4.12 -6.59 6.72
CA GLU A 39 3.73 -7.13 8.02
C GLU A 39 2.33 -7.75 7.95
N GLY A 40 2.13 -8.91 8.59
CA GLY A 40 0.83 -9.56 8.63
C GLY A 40 0.31 -9.94 7.25
N ASP A 41 -0.84 -9.38 6.87
CA ASP A 41 -1.54 -9.61 5.60
C ASP A 41 -1.30 -8.50 4.55
N ASP A 42 -0.27 -7.67 4.74
CA ASP A 42 0.10 -6.63 3.77
C ASP A 42 0.43 -7.21 2.38
N GLU A 43 -0.14 -6.59 1.35
CA GLU A 43 0.32 -6.74 -0.04
C GLU A 43 1.27 -5.59 -0.39
N VAL A 44 2.40 -5.88 -1.04
CA VAL A 44 3.38 -4.85 -1.41
C VAL A 44 3.52 -4.76 -2.92
N VAL A 45 3.43 -3.53 -3.44
CA VAL A 45 3.72 -3.17 -4.82
C VAL A 45 4.89 -2.19 -4.82
N GLN A 46 6.10 -2.67 -5.11
CA GLN A 46 7.22 -1.76 -5.31
C GLN A 46 7.15 -1.17 -6.71
N GLY A 47 7.02 0.16 -6.82
CA GLY A 47 6.90 0.84 -8.09
C GLY A 47 6.71 2.34 -7.97
N ASP A 48 6.82 3.04 -9.11
CA ASP A 48 6.58 4.48 -9.18
C ASP A 48 5.09 4.75 -9.41
N ILE A 49 4.54 5.71 -8.65
CA ILE A 49 3.16 6.19 -8.83
C ILE A 49 2.93 6.82 -10.22
N CYS A 50 3.99 7.27 -10.88
CA CYS A 50 3.94 7.84 -12.24
C CYS A 50 3.81 6.76 -13.33
N ASP A 51 4.00 5.47 -13.02
CA ASP A 51 3.78 4.38 -13.98
C ASP A 51 2.32 3.93 -13.98
N LEU A 52 1.62 4.25 -15.07
CA LEU A 52 0.21 3.91 -15.27
C LEU A 52 -0.06 2.39 -15.16
N ALA A 53 0.81 1.55 -15.73
CA ALA A 53 0.58 0.11 -15.72
C ALA A 53 0.72 -0.47 -14.30
N THR A 54 1.67 0.07 -13.53
CA THR A 54 1.82 -0.24 -12.10
C THR A 54 0.57 0.21 -11.32
N MET A 55 0.10 1.44 -11.53
CA MET A 55 -1.07 1.95 -10.82
C MET A 55 -2.36 1.21 -11.15
N GLN A 56 -2.56 0.78 -12.40
CA GLN A 56 -3.70 -0.06 -12.78
C GLN A 56 -3.73 -1.37 -11.98
N LYS A 57 -2.58 -2.04 -11.85
CA LYS A 57 -2.46 -3.27 -11.04
C LYS A 57 -2.63 -2.96 -9.55
N ALA A 58 -2.04 -1.88 -9.06
CA ALA A 58 -2.13 -1.49 -7.65
C ALA A 58 -3.57 -1.18 -7.21
N CYS A 59 -4.39 -0.60 -8.09
CA CYS A 59 -5.80 -0.29 -7.81
C CYS A 59 -6.75 -1.50 -7.96
N GLU A 60 -6.30 -2.63 -8.50
CA GLU A 60 -7.18 -3.77 -8.77
C GLU A 60 -7.75 -4.36 -7.46
N GLY A 61 -9.08 -4.37 -7.34
CA GLY A 61 -9.78 -4.92 -6.17
C GLY A 61 -9.63 -4.08 -4.89
N VAL A 62 -9.16 -2.84 -5.02
CA VAL A 62 -9.24 -1.81 -3.98
C VAL A 62 -10.65 -1.24 -3.99
N THR A 63 -11.22 -1.01 -2.81
CA THR A 63 -12.60 -0.53 -2.58
C THR A 63 -12.62 0.91 -2.11
#